data_AF-A0A9D4G1W3-F1
#
_entry.id   AF-A0A9D4G1W3-F1
#
_cell.length_a   1.000
_cell.length_b   1.000
_cell.length_c   1.000
_cell.angle_alpha   90.00
_cell.angle_beta   90.00
_cell.angle_gamma   90.00
#
_symmetry.space_group_name_H-M   'P 1'
#
loop_
_entity.id
_entity.type
_entity.pdbx_description
1 polymer ?
#
loop_
_entity_poly.entity_id
_entity_poly.type
_entity_poly.pdbx_seq_one_letter_code
_entity_poly.pdbx_strand_id
1 'polypeptide(L)'
;MKLPSDILAFKLLKIANITKEEKMLVLTGMDYTNKNTLCEQAETSLKKFKGGVCEGTVSSSQCIKFKPAFLAEHEEALLATGYTKAKLGYN
;
A
#
# COMPACT_ATOMS: atom_id res chain seq x y z
N MET A 1 -16.21 6.28 -10.19
CA MET A 1 -16.08 7.30 -9.11
C MET A 1 -14.73 7.10 -8.44
N LYS A 2 -13.78 8.03 -8.57
CA LYS A 2 -12.48 7.97 -7.88
C LYS A 2 -12.67 8.58 -6.48
N LEU A 3 -12.25 7.88 -5.43
CA LEU A 3 -12.33 8.40 -4.07
C LEU A 3 -11.34 9.57 -3.89
N PRO A 4 -11.75 10.64 -3.19
CA PRO A 4 -10.86 11.70 -2.71
C PRO A 4 -9.64 11.18 -1.94
N SER A 5 -8.50 11.86 -2.09
CA SER A 5 -7.19 11.45 -1.55
C SER A 5 -7.16 11.42 -0.01
N ASP A 6 -7.88 12.33 0.63
CA ASP A 6 -8.11 12.36 2.07
C ASP A 6 -8.84 11.09 2.56
N ILE A 7 -9.92 10.67 1.88
CA ILE A 7 -10.65 9.46 2.25
C ILE A 7 -9.78 8.21 2.05
N LEU A 8 -8.98 8.17 0.98
CA LEU A 8 -8.03 7.09 0.73
C LEU A 8 -6.97 7.00 1.83
N ALA A 9 -6.44 8.14 2.29
CA ALA A 9 -5.47 8.21 3.39
C ALA A 9 -6.03 7.59 4.67
N PHE A 10 -7.24 7.97 5.09
CA PHE A 10 -7.85 7.40 6.30
C PHE A 10 -8.20 5.92 6.15
N LYS A 11 -8.60 5.49 4.96
CA LYS A 11 -8.83 4.07 4.66
C LYS A 11 -7.53 3.27 4.78
N LEU A 12 -6.43 3.82 4.29
CA LEU A 12 -5.10 3.21 4.38
C LEU A 12 -4.65 3.05 5.85
N LEU A 13 -4.82 4.08 6.67
CA LEU A 13 -4.53 4.01 8.10
C LEU A 13 -5.39 2.98 8.84
N LYS A 14 -6.65 2.82 8.43
CA LYS A 14 -7.56 1.80 9.01
C LYS A 14 -7.12 0.37 8.65
N ILE A 15 -6.67 0.14 7.41
CA ILE A 15 -6.21 -1.17 6.94
C ILE A 15 -4.81 -1.51 7.48
N ALA A 16 -3.98 -0.51 7.76
CA ALA A 16 -2.63 -0.70 8.26
C ALA A 16 -2.55 -1.39 9.64
N ASN A 17 -3.69 -1.53 10.34
CA ASN A 17 -3.83 -2.19 11.64
C ASN A 17 -2.81 -1.71 12.68
N ILE A 18 -2.59 -0.39 12.70
CA ILE A 18 -1.67 0.29 13.62
C ILE A 18 -2.36 0.60 14.95
N THR A 19 -1.61 0.58 16.04
CA THR A 19 -2.13 0.93 17.37
C THR A 19 -2.49 2.42 17.42
N LYS A 20 -3.22 2.81 18.47
CA LYS A 20 -3.63 4.22 18.66
C LYS A 20 -2.42 5.17 18.72
N GLU A 21 -1.33 4.73 19.34
CA GLU A 21 -0.09 5.50 19.51
C GLU A 21 0.64 5.66 18.18
N GLU A 22 0.77 4.57 17.43
CA GLU A 22 1.36 4.56 16.09
C GLU A 22 0.56 5.44 15.11
N LYS A 23 -0.77 5.37 15.19
CA LYS A 23 -1.66 6.23 14.42
C LYS A 23 -1.44 7.70 14.73
N MET A 24 -1.25 8.05 16.00
CA MET A 24 -0.99 9.42 16.41
C MET A 24 0.35 9.94 15.84
N LEU A 25 1.39 9.11 15.83
CA LEU A 25 2.68 9.45 15.22
C LEU A 25 2.57 9.67 13.71
N VAL A 26 1.87 8.76 13.01
CA VAL A 26 1.67 8.88 11.55
C VAL A 26 0.85 10.12 11.21
N LEU A 27 -0.22 10.42 11.96
CA LEU A 27 -1.06 11.59 11.73
C LEU A 27 -0.33 12.92 11.99
N THR A 28 0.65 12.93 12.89
CA THR A 28 1.46 14.13 13.20
C THR A 28 2.42 14.49 12.06
N GLY A 29 2.84 13.51 11.26
CA GLY A 29 3.72 13.71 10.10
C GLY A 29 3.02 14.11 8.81
N MET A 30 1.69 14.30 8.83
CA MET A 30 0.89 14.61 7.63
C MET A 30 0.53 16.09 7.56
N ASP A 31 0.54 16.65 6.34
CA ASP A 31 0.12 18.03 6.07
C ASP A 31 -1.32 18.06 5.55
N TYR A 32 -2.24 18.54 6.38
CA TYR A 32 -3.67 18.62 6.07
C TYR A 32 -4.05 19.83 5.22
N THR A 33 -3.11 20.74 4.96
CA THR A 33 -3.33 21.91 4.09
C THR A 33 -3.51 21.46 2.64
N ASN A 34 -2.78 20.41 2.23
CA ASN A 34 -2.77 19.88 0.87
C ASN A 34 -3.54 18.55 0.77
N LYS A 35 -4.87 18.64 0.68
CA LYS A 35 -5.75 17.45 0.66
C LYS A 35 -5.47 16.46 -0.47
N ASN A 36 -4.93 16.94 -1.60
CA ASN A 36 -4.66 16.11 -2.76
C ASN A 36 -3.48 15.13 -2.53
N THR A 37 -2.55 15.47 -1.65
CA THR A 37 -1.33 14.68 -1.38
C THR A 37 -1.42 13.86 -0.09
N LEU A 38 -2.55 13.91 0.62
CA LEU A 38 -2.72 13.22 1.91
C LEU A 38 -2.52 11.71 1.81
N CYS A 39 -2.97 11.06 0.73
CA CYS A 39 -2.77 9.62 0.57
C CYS A 39 -1.28 9.25 0.46
N GLU A 40 -0.52 9.98 -0.36
CA GLU A 40 0.92 9.76 -0.57
C GLU A 40 1.74 10.05 0.70
N GLN A 41 1.33 11.08 1.45
CA GLN A 41 1.93 11.41 2.74
C GLN A 41 1.64 10.34 3.79
N ALA A 42 0.42 9.80 3.84
CA ALA A 42 0.08 8.70 4.73
C ALA A 42 0.93 7.47 4.41
N GLU A 43 1.09 7.11 3.13
CA GLU A 43 1.95 6.00 2.69
C GLU A 43 3.41 6.22 3.11
N THR A 44 3.94 7.42 2.87
CA THR A 44 5.32 7.77 3.22
C THR A 44 5.54 7.70 4.72
N SER A 45 4.62 8.26 5.51
CA SER A 45 4.71 8.26 6.97
C SER A 45 4.55 6.86 7.55
N LEU A 46 3.63 6.05 7.00
CA LEU A 46 3.47 4.65 7.39
C LEU A 46 4.72 3.83 7.05
N LYS A 47 5.35 4.10 5.91
CA LYS A 47 6.61 3.46 5.49
C LYS A 47 7.77 3.84 6.40
N LYS A 48 7.91 5.12 6.77
CA LYS A 48 8.92 5.58 7.74
C LYS A 48 8.71 4.96 9.12
N PHE A 49 7.45 4.83 9.54
CA PHE A 49 7.10 4.30 10.85
C PHE A 49 7.30 2.78 10.93
N LYS A 50 6.87 2.03 9.91
CA LYS A 50 6.88 0.55 9.93
C LYS A 50 8.11 -0.07 9.26
N GLY A 51 8.82 0.68 8.43
CA GLY A 51 10.05 0.28 7.76
C GLY A 51 11.22 1.12 8.29
N GLY A 52 11.93 0.59 9.29
CA GLY A 52 13.21 1.17 9.71
C GLY A 52 14.17 1.26 8.53
N VAL A 53 14.73 2.46 8.34
CA VAL A 53 15.90 2.80 7.50
C VAL A 53 15.91 2.22 6.09
N CYS A 54 15.55 3.05 5.12
CA CYS A 54 16.14 3.00 3.78
C CYS A 54 16.43 4.44 3.36
N GLU A 55 17.56 4.99 3.81
CA GLU A 55 18.15 6.16 3.17
C GLU A 55 18.56 5.79 1.74
N GLY A 56 18.15 6.61 0.78
CA GLY A 56 18.79 6.73 -0.53
C GLY A 56 18.83 5.47 -1.41
N THR A 57 17.74 5.15 -2.11
CA THR A 57 17.86 4.66 -3.50
C THR A 57 16.53 4.89 -4.23
N VAL A 58 16.56 5.64 -5.33
CA VAL A 58 15.55 5.50 -6.39
C VAL A 58 15.81 4.13 -7.01
N SER A 59 15.17 3.08 -6.49
CA SER A 59 15.22 1.76 -7.12
C SER A 59 13.84 1.11 -7.03
N SER A 60 13.26 1.02 -8.23
CA SER A 60 12.34 0.01 -8.70
C SER A 60 11.81 -0.98 -7.65
N SER A 61 10.50 -0.96 -7.48
CA SER A 61 9.73 -2.19 -7.29
C SER A 61 10.03 -3.02 -6.04
N GLN A 62 9.97 -2.41 -4.85
CA GLN A 62 9.46 -3.16 -3.70
C GLN A 62 7.95 -2.90 -3.55
N CYS A 63 7.22 -3.24 -4.61
CA CYS A 63 5.79 -3.53 -4.53
C CYS A 63 5.62 -4.60 -3.44
N ILE A 64 4.59 -4.46 -2.61
CA ILE A 64 4.19 -5.42 -1.58
C ILE A 64 4.40 -6.83 -2.15
N LYS A 65 5.32 -7.61 -1.57
CA LYS A 65 5.55 -9.00 -1.98
C LYS A 65 4.29 -9.80 -1.64
N PHE A 66 3.32 -9.80 -2.54
CA PHE A 66 2.32 -10.86 -2.63
C PHE A 66 3.12 -12.13 -2.89
N LYS A 67 3.36 -12.91 -1.84
CA LYS A 67 4.10 -14.17 -1.96
C LYS A 67 3.38 -15.05 -3.00
N PRO A 68 4.11 -15.69 -3.94
CA PRO A 68 3.54 -16.57 -4.95
C PRO A 68 2.68 -17.71 -4.38
N ALA A 69 2.93 -18.12 -3.13
CA ALA A 69 2.20 -19.18 -2.46
C ALA A 69 0.70 -18.87 -2.27
N PHE A 70 0.32 -17.60 -2.10
CA PHE A 70 -1.10 -17.23 -1.90
C PHE A 70 -1.94 -17.43 -3.17
N LEU A 71 -1.33 -17.35 -4.36
CA LEU A 71 -2.03 -17.59 -5.62
C LEU A 71 -2.10 -19.07 -5.99
N ALA A 72 -1.19 -19.91 -5.47
CA ALA A 72 -1.17 -21.34 -5.77
C ALA A 72 -2.32 -22.10 -5.07
N GLU A 73 -2.74 -21.67 -3.88
CA GLU A 73 -3.80 -22.34 -3.12
C GLU A 73 -5.22 -22.05 -3.66
N HIS A 74 -5.39 -21.02 -4.50
CA HIS A 74 -6.70 -20.57 -4.99
C HIS A 74 -6.75 -20.42 -6.52
N GLU A 75 -5.88 -21.12 -7.25
CA GLU A 75 -5.81 -21.06 -8.71
C GLU A 75 -7.14 -21.47 -9.36
N GLU A 76 -7.82 -22.48 -8.81
CA GLU A 76 -9.09 -22.98 -9.33
C GLU A 76 -10.23 -21.95 -9.18
N ALA A 77 -10.28 -21.22 -8.06
CA ALA A 77 -11.29 -20.18 -7.82
C ALA A 77 -11.08 -18.94 -8.71
N LEU A 78 -9.82 -18.61 -9.03
CA LEU A 78 -9.49 -17.51 -9.93
C LEU A 78 -9.82 -17.85 -11.39
N LEU A 79 -9.61 -19.10 -11.80
CA LEU A 79 -10.02 -19.59 -13.12
C LEU A 79 -11.54 -19.61 -13.28
N ALA A 80 -12.28 -20.06 -12.24
CA ALA A 80 -13.74 -20.08 -12.25
C ALA A 80 -14.39 -18.68 -12.35
N THR A 81 -13.67 -17.63 -11.92
CA THR A 81 -14.14 -16.24 -11.96
C THR A 81 -13.62 -15.46 -13.18
N GLY A 82 -12.96 -16.14 -14.13
CA GLY A 82 -12.56 -15.57 -15.41
C GLY A 82 -11.25 -14.78 -15.40
N TYR A 83 -10.45 -14.86 -14.33
CA TYR A 83 -9.13 -14.21 -14.29
C TYR A 83 -8.09 -15.11 -14.96
N THR A 84 -7.65 -14.73 -16.17
CA THR A 84 -6.54 -15.42 -16.85
C THR A 84 -5.21 -14.74 -16.55
N LYS A 85 -4.20 -15.55 -16.21
CA LYS A 85 -2.82 -15.12 -15.96
C LYS A 85 -2.23 -14.55 -17.24
N ALA A 86 -2.07 -13.23 -17.32
CA ALA A 86 -1.35 -12.60 -18.42
C ALA A 86 0.11 -13.10 -18.42
N LYS A 87 0.52 -13.82 -19.47
CA LYS A 87 1.91 -14.21 -19.71
C LYS A 87 2.74 -12.93 -19.91
N LEU A 88 3.40 -12.45 -18.86
CA LEU A 88 4.54 -11.55 -19.00
C LEU A 88 5.71 -12.38 -19.52
N GLY A 89 5.84 -12.41 -20.86
CA GLY A 89 7.05 -12.87 -21.52
C GLY A 89 8.15 -11.84 -21.29
N TYR A 90 9.20 -12.24 -20.58
CA TYR A 90 10.48 -11.53 -20.60
C TYR A 90 11.38 -12.28 -21.58
N ASN A 91 11.81 -11.60 -22.64
CA ASN A 91 12.90 -12.03 -23.53
C ASN A 91 14.24 -11.95 -22.79
#